data_AF-A0A534Z9X8-F1
#
_entry.id   AF-A0A534Z9X8-F1
#
_cell.length_a   1.000
_cell.length_b   1.000
_cell.length_c   1.000
_cell.angle_alpha   90.00
_cell.angle_beta   90.00
_cell.angle_gamma   90.00
#
_symmetry.space_group_name_H-M   'P 1'
#
loop_
_entity.id
_entity.type
_entity.pdbx_description
1 polymer ?
#
loop_
_entity_poly.entity_id
_entity_poly.type
_entity_poly.pdbx_seq_one_letter_code
_entity_poly.pdbx_strand_id
1 'polypeptide(L)'
;MSEITAPRAEADSFGKVETHGIDAIPDQERHGAPRELAFLWGGAFVNYASLFTASLLTTYYGLGVWDGLLATALGTVAAAAILGLLSNTGPRSGQ
;
A
#
# COMPACT_ATOMS: atom_id res chain seq x y z
N MET A 1 -23.70 34.52 21.56
CA MET A 1 -23.57 33.10 21.18
C MET A 1 -22.56 33.05 20.03
N SER A 2 -21.27 33.07 20.32
CA SER A 2 -20.22 33.07 19.28
C SER A 2 -20.02 31.65 18.79
N GLU A 3 -20.32 31.41 17.52
CA GLU A 3 -19.82 30.23 16.81
C GLU A 3 -18.29 30.31 16.74
N ILE A 4 -17.62 29.30 17.30
CA ILE A 4 -16.19 29.10 17.10
C ILE A 4 -16.05 28.30 15.82
N THR A 5 -15.79 28.99 14.71
CA THR A 5 -15.33 28.38 13.46
C THR A 5 -13.92 27.84 13.69
N ALA A 6 -13.79 26.52 13.88
CA ALA A 6 -12.49 25.88 14.02
C ALA A 6 -11.72 25.92 12.67
N PRO A 7 -10.42 26.26 12.66
CA PRO A 7 -9.62 26.27 11.44
C PRO A 7 -9.26 24.83 11.07
N ARG A 8 -10.09 24.19 10.23
CA ARG A 8 -10.01 22.74 9.94
C ARG A 8 -8.93 22.34 8.92
N ALA A 9 -8.32 23.28 8.21
CA ALA A 9 -7.42 22.97 7.09
C ALA A 9 -5.92 22.91 7.46
N GLU A 10 -5.55 23.19 8.71
CA GLU A 10 -4.14 23.38 9.09
C GLU A 10 -3.50 22.17 9.78
N ALA A 11 -4.25 21.13 10.13
CA ALA A 11 -3.74 19.99 10.90
C ALA A 11 -2.93 19.00 10.05
N ASP A 12 -3.33 18.75 8.80
CA ASP A 12 -2.65 17.86 7.85
C ASP A 12 -1.54 18.60 7.08
N SER A 13 -0.65 19.24 7.83
CA SER A 13 0.51 19.97 7.30
C SER A 13 1.80 19.29 7.72
N PHE A 14 2.79 19.25 6.81
CA PHE A 14 4.10 18.67 7.09
C PHE A 14 4.71 19.24 8.39
N GLY A 15 4.95 18.37 9.37
CA GLY A 15 5.51 18.73 10.67
C GLY A 15 4.51 18.94 11.81
N LYS A 16 3.20 18.84 11.57
CA LYS A 16 2.19 18.73 12.64
C LYS A 16 1.92 17.27 13.03
N VAL A 17 1.50 17.08 14.27
CA VAL A 17 1.17 15.78 14.84
C VAL A 17 -0.23 15.39 14.39
N GLU A 18 -0.35 14.25 13.71
CA GLU A 18 -1.63 13.67 13.30
C GLU A 18 -2.51 13.43 14.53
N THR A 19 -3.77 13.88 14.47
CA THR A 19 -4.71 13.82 15.61
C THR A 19 -5.74 12.69 15.43
N HIS A 20 -5.96 12.23 14.19
CA HIS A 20 -6.75 11.05 13.89
C HIS A 20 -5.91 9.79 14.15
N GLY A 21 -6.10 9.20 15.33
CA GLY A 21 -5.42 7.96 15.72
C GLY A 21 -6.02 6.73 15.04
N ILE A 22 -6.93 6.07 15.75
CA ILE A 22 -7.69 4.89 15.25
C ILE A 22 -9.08 5.28 14.71
N ASP A 23 -9.40 6.57 14.72
CA ASP A 23 -10.71 7.08 14.32
C ASP A 23 -10.84 7.15 12.80
N ALA A 24 -12.06 6.95 12.31
CA ALA A 24 -12.37 6.99 10.90
C ALA A 24 -12.03 8.36 10.28
N ILE A 25 -11.22 8.33 9.21
CA ILE A 25 -10.88 9.53 8.44
C ILE A 25 -12.11 10.00 7.64
N PRO A 26 -12.54 11.27 7.79
CA PRO A 26 -13.62 11.87 7.03
C PRO A 26 -13.38 11.81 5.52
N ASP A 27 -14.43 11.65 4.71
CA ASP A 27 -14.31 11.51 3.25
C ASP A 27 -13.56 12.69 2.57
N GLN A 28 -13.63 13.88 3.17
CA GLN A 28 -12.99 15.11 2.66
C GLN A 28 -11.46 15.11 2.84
N GLU A 29 -10.96 14.26 3.74
CA GLU A 29 -9.54 14.12 4.10
C GLU A 29 -8.95 12.81 3.52
N ARG A 30 -9.66 12.17 2.57
CA ARG A 30 -9.18 10.96 1.87
C ARG A 30 -8.56 11.34 0.53
N HIS A 31 -7.25 11.57 0.55
CA HIS A 31 -6.49 12.03 -0.63
C HIS A 31 -5.75 10.89 -1.37
N GLY A 32 -5.57 9.73 -0.72
CA GLY A 32 -4.74 8.64 -1.23
C GLY A 32 -5.34 7.96 -2.46
N ALA A 33 -4.64 7.99 -3.58
CA ALA A 33 -5.06 7.29 -4.78
C ALA A 33 -4.63 5.80 -4.72
N PRO A 34 -5.46 4.84 -5.19
CA PRO A 34 -5.08 3.42 -5.20
C PRO A 34 -3.75 3.10 -5.91
N ARG A 35 -3.36 3.91 -6.92
CA ARG A 35 -2.08 3.77 -7.62
C ARG A 35 -0.87 4.07 -6.72
N GLU A 36 -1.03 4.93 -5.72
CA GLU A 36 0.07 5.35 -4.84
C GLU A 36 0.46 4.18 -3.92
N LEU A 37 -0.53 3.37 -3.51
CA LEU A 37 -0.29 2.12 -2.80
C LEU A 37 0.53 1.12 -3.63
N ALA A 38 0.33 1.06 -4.95
CA ALA A 38 1.10 0.17 -5.81
C ALA A 38 2.59 0.55 -5.84
N PHE A 39 2.90 1.84 -5.93
CA PHE A 39 4.29 2.32 -5.87
C PHE A 39 4.90 2.17 -4.48
N LEU A 40 4.12 2.43 -3.41
CA LEU A 40 4.54 2.21 -2.03
C LEU A 40 4.95 0.75 -1.81
N TRP A 41 4.11 -0.19 -2.25
CA TRP A 41 4.40 -1.62 -2.17
C TRP A 41 5.57 -2.04 -3.06
N GLY A 42 5.65 -1.50 -4.28
CA GLY A 42 6.77 -1.71 -5.17
C GLY A 42 8.10 -1.34 -4.50
N GLY A 43 8.17 -0.18 -3.85
CA GLY A 43 9.34 0.26 -3.09
C GLY A 43 9.65 -0.63 -1.89
N ALA A 44 8.64 -1.05 -1.13
CA ALA A 44 8.81 -1.93 0.03
C ALA A 44 9.42 -3.30 -0.33
N PHE A 45 9.16 -3.79 -1.54
CA PHE A 45 9.75 -5.03 -2.05
C PHE A 45 11.16 -4.87 -2.63
N VAL A 46 11.73 -3.66 -2.69
CA VAL A 46 13.14 -3.48 -3.07
C VAL A 46 14.02 -3.73 -1.84
N ASN A 47 14.23 -5.01 -1.53
CA ASN A 47 15.00 -5.43 -0.38
C ASN A 47 15.75 -6.75 -0.66
N TYR A 48 16.61 -7.16 0.30
CA TYR A 48 17.45 -8.34 0.17
C TYR A 48 16.65 -9.65 0.01
N ALA A 49 15.48 -9.76 0.64
CA ALA A 49 14.65 -10.96 0.51
C ALA A 49 14.20 -11.16 -0.94
N SER A 50 13.86 -10.07 -1.64
CA SER A 50 13.47 -10.13 -3.05
C SER A 50 14.62 -10.56 -3.96
N LEU A 51 15.85 -10.09 -3.69
CA LEU A 51 17.04 -10.57 -4.40
C LEU A 51 17.32 -12.05 -4.15
N PHE A 52 17.13 -12.49 -2.89
CA PHE A 52 17.28 -13.90 -2.53
C PHE A 52 16.23 -14.77 -3.24
N THR A 53 14.97 -14.35 -3.28
CA THR A 53 13.91 -15.03 -4.04
C THR A 53 14.25 -15.13 -5.52
N ALA A 54 14.72 -14.04 -6.15
CA ALA A 54 15.15 -14.06 -7.54
C ALA A 54 16.30 -15.06 -7.78
N SER A 55 17.28 -15.10 -6.89
CA SER A 55 18.39 -16.07 -6.95
C SER A 55 17.91 -17.52 -6.81
N LEU A 56 16.92 -17.79 -5.95
CA LEU A 56 16.34 -19.13 -5.83
C LEU A 56 15.68 -19.57 -7.13
N LEU A 57 14.91 -18.68 -7.78
CA LEU A 57 14.25 -18.97 -9.05
C LEU A 57 15.24 -19.40 -10.13
N THR A 58 16.37 -18.71 -10.24
CA THR A 58 17.38 -19.03 -11.27
C THR A 58 18.30 -20.17 -10.89
N THR A 59 18.76 -20.22 -9.64
CA THR A 59 19.84 -21.11 -9.20
C THR A 59 19.30 -22.45 -8.71
N TYR A 60 18.20 -22.44 -7.97
CA TYR A 60 17.64 -23.65 -7.36
C TYR A 60 16.57 -24.28 -8.26
N TYR A 61 15.64 -23.48 -8.77
CA TYR A 61 14.57 -23.96 -9.65
C TYR A 61 15.00 -24.04 -11.12
N GLY A 62 16.16 -23.48 -11.48
CA GLY A 62 16.73 -23.58 -12.81
C GLY A 62 15.98 -22.77 -13.88
N LEU A 63 15.15 -21.81 -13.51
CA LEU A 63 14.45 -20.97 -14.47
C LEU A 63 15.43 -20.02 -15.17
N GLY A 64 15.20 -19.79 -16.47
CA GLY A 64 15.85 -18.68 -17.17
C GLY A 64 15.46 -17.34 -16.55
N VAL A 65 16.28 -16.30 -16.75
CA VAL A 65 16.03 -14.95 -16.21
C VAL A 65 14.63 -14.43 -16.59
N TRP A 66 14.24 -14.63 -17.85
CA TRP A 66 12.94 -14.21 -18.36
C TRP A 66 11.78 -15.01 -17.76
N ASP A 67 11.93 -16.33 -17.63
CA ASP A 67 10.91 -17.19 -17.02
C ASP A 67 10.73 -16.89 -15.53
N GLY A 68 11.84 -16.64 -14.81
CA GLY A 68 11.81 -16.23 -13.41
C GLY A 68 11.15 -14.88 -13.21
N LEU A 69 11.40 -13.92 -14.11
CA LEU A 69 10.71 -12.63 -14.15
C LEU A 69 9.20 -12.80 -14.38
N LEU A 70 8.81 -13.62 -15.35
CA LEU A 70 7.40 -13.92 -15.62
C LEU A 70 6.73 -14.61 -14.44
N ALA A 71 7.36 -15.63 -13.86
CA ALA A 71 6.85 -16.34 -12.69
C ALA A 71 6.65 -15.40 -11.50
N THR A 72 7.62 -14.51 -11.25
CA THR A 72 7.53 -13.50 -10.19
C THR A 72 6.38 -12.53 -10.46
N ALA A 73 6.27 -11.98 -11.67
CA ALA A 73 5.21 -11.06 -12.04
C ALA A 73 3.82 -11.68 -11.88
N LEU A 74 3.64 -12.92 -12.35
CA LEU A 74 2.38 -13.66 -12.21
C LEU A 74 2.04 -13.92 -10.73
N GLY A 75 3.03 -14.33 -9.93
CA GLY A 75 2.87 -14.52 -8.49
C GLY A 75 2.46 -13.22 -7.77
N THR A 76 3.09 -12.09 -8.11
CA THR A 76 2.75 -10.77 -7.55
C THR A 76 1.33 -10.35 -7.93
N VAL A 77 0.92 -10.52 -9.19
CA VAL A 77 -0.45 -10.19 -9.63
C VAL A 77 -1.48 -11.06 -8.92
N ALA A 78 -1.22 -12.37 -8.78
CA ALA A 78 -2.10 -13.27 -8.06
C ALA A 78 -2.24 -12.90 -6.58
N ALA A 79 -1.12 -12.59 -5.91
CA ALA A 79 -1.11 -12.14 -4.52
C ALA A 79 -1.85 -10.80 -4.35
N ALA A 80 -1.64 -9.86 -5.27
CA ALA A 80 -2.33 -8.56 -5.26
C ALA A 80 -3.85 -8.71 -5.44
N ALA A 81 -4.29 -9.63 -6.29
CA ALA A 81 -5.72 -9.91 -6.48
C ALA A 81 -6.35 -10.47 -5.20
N ILE A 82 -5.69 -11.45 -4.55
CA ILE A 82 -6.14 -12.02 -3.27
C ILE A 82 -6.19 -10.91 -2.21
N LEU A 83 -5.11 -10.13 -2.07
CA LEU A 83 -5.05 -9.04 -1.12
C LEU A 83 -6.16 -8.01 -1.37
N GLY A 84 -6.39 -7.62 -2.63
CA GLY A 84 -7.47 -6.70 -3.00
C GLY A 84 -8.86 -7.22 -2.62
N LEU A 85 -9.11 -8.52 -2.80
CA LEU A 85 -10.35 -9.17 -2.37
C LEU A 85 -10.51 -9.12 -0.84
N LEU A 86 -9.43 -9.38 -0.09
CA LEU A 86 -9.43 -9.30 1.37
C LEU A 86 -9.59 -7.85 1.86
N SER A 87 -8.97 -6.89 1.18
CA SER A 87 -9.00 -5.47 1.53
C SER A 87 -10.35 -4.80 1.23
N ASN A 88 -11.25 -5.43 0.48
CA ASN A 88 -12.58 -4.88 0.18
C ASN A 88 -13.46 -4.70 1.43
N THR A 89 -13.12 -5.33 2.57
CA THR A 89 -13.83 -5.15 3.84
C THR A 89 -13.53 -3.79 4.49
N GLY A 90 -12.28 -3.32 4.45
CA GLY A 90 -11.84 -2.10 5.13
C GLY A 90 -12.58 -0.81 4.72
N PRO A 91 -12.71 -0.49 3.42
CA PRO A 91 -13.43 0.71 2.97
C PRO A 91 -14.93 0.67 3.27
N ARG A 92 -15.51 -0.52 3.42
CA ARG A 92 -16.94 -0.72 3.68
C ARG A 92 -17.30 -0.82 5.16
N SER A 93 -16.37 -1.20 6.02
CA SER A 93 -16.61 -1.33 7.47
C SER A 93 -16.32 -0.07 8.28
N GLY A 94 -15.62 0.93 7.70
CA GLY A 94 -15.52 2.30 8.22
C GLY A 94 -15.45 2.43 9.74
N GLN A 95 -14.44 1.79 10.34
CA GLN A 95 -13.81 2.23 11.59
C GLN A 95 -12.45 2.79 11.19
#